data_AF-A0A9E4HNZ7-F1
#
_entry.id   AF-A0A9E4HNZ7-F1
#
_cell.length_a   1.000
_cell.length_b   1.000
_cell.length_c   1.000
_cell.angle_alpha   90.00
_cell.angle_beta   90.00
_cell.angle_gamma   90.00
#
_symmetry.space_group_name_H-M   'P 1'
#
loop_
_entity.id
_entity.type
_entity.pdbx_description
1 polymer ?
#
loop_
_entity_poly.entity_id
_entity_poly.type
_entity_poly.pdbx_seq_one_letter_code
_entity_poly.pdbx_strand_id
1 'polypeptide(L)'
;MAELKTRKNDADVAAFIDGIANEKRRDDCRAVVAMMADVTGEPPAMWGDSVIGFGSFHYKYPTGREGDWMATGVAPRKQSLTVYLMTGFHRHAELMEKLGRYTTGKSCLYIKRLEDVDADVLRALIRDSFARVSKGEYGW
;
A
#
# COMPACT_ATOMS: atom_id res chain seq x y z
N MET A 1 -26.40 -4.08 1.95
CA MET A 1 -25.20 -4.59 1.26
C MET A 1 -24.18 -3.47 1.21
N ALA A 2 -23.13 -3.51 2.04
CA ALA A 2 -22.10 -2.47 2.01
C ALA A 2 -21.15 -2.78 0.84
N GLU A 3 -21.41 -2.19 -0.31
CA GLU A 3 -20.46 -2.18 -1.42
C GLU A 3 -19.11 -1.63 -0.92
N LEU A 4 -18.02 -2.28 -1.35
CA LEU A 4 -16.68 -1.80 -1.03
C LEU A 4 -16.53 -0.41 -1.63
N LYS A 5 -16.35 0.60 -0.76
CA LYS A 5 -16.11 1.99 -1.17
C LYS A 5 -14.78 2.17 -1.93
N THR A 6 -13.88 1.20 -1.80
CA THR A 6 -12.56 1.20 -2.42
C THR A 6 -12.60 0.27 -3.63
N ARG A 7 -12.85 0.85 -4.81
CA ARG A 7 -12.78 0.18 -6.11
C ARG A 7 -11.78 0.90 -7.00
N LYS A 8 -11.10 0.15 -7.87
CA LYS A 8 -10.25 0.74 -8.91
C LYS A 8 -11.09 1.70 -9.77
N ASN A 9 -10.55 2.86 -10.07
CA ASN A 9 -11.19 3.86 -10.94
C ASN A 9 -10.16 4.49 -11.89
N ASP A 10 -10.66 5.27 -12.84
CA ASP A 10 -9.86 5.94 -13.87
C ASP A 10 -9.36 7.33 -13.43
N ALA A 11 -9.33 7.61 -12.12
CA ALA A 11 -8.79 8.87 -11.63
C ALA A 11 -7.28 8.94 -11.84
N ASP A 12 -6.81 10.13 -12.20
CA ASP A 12 -5.39 10.36 -12.47
C ASP A 12 -4.59 10.39 -11.16
N VAL A 13 -3.66 9.43 -11.03
CA VAL A 13 -2.79 9.28 -9.87
C VAL A 13 -1.87 10.50 -9.70
N ALA A 14 -1.32 11.04 -10.79
CA ALA A 14 -0.43 12.18 -10.72
C ALA A 14 -1.18 13.43 -10.28
N ALA A 15 -2.37 13.68 -10.85
CA ALA A 15 -3.24 14.78 -10.43
C ALA A 15 -3.67 14.66 -8.96
N PHE A 16 -3.95 13.43 -8.50
CA PHE A 16 -4.25 13.19 -7.09
C PHE A 16 -3.06 13.52 -6.18
N ILE A 17 -1.85 13.09 -6.54
CA ILE A 17 -0.63 13.42 -5.79
C ILE A 17 -0.40 14.93 -5.77
N ASP A 18 -0.56 15.61 -6.90
CA ASP A 18 -0.37 17.06 -7.02
C ASP A 18 -1.40 17.86 -6.21
N GLY A 19 -2.61 17.32 -6.03
CA GLY A 19 -3.64 17.87 -5.16
C GLY A 19 -3.38 17.74 -3.66
N ILE A 20 -2.31 17.05 -3.23
CA ILE A 20 -1.97 16.93 -1.81
C ILE A 20 -1.46 18.29 -1.30
N ALA A 21 -2.23 18.92 -0.42
CA ALA A 21 -1.94 20.25 0.12
C ALA A 21 -0.63 20.35 0.92
N ASN A 22 -0.19 19.26 1.54
CA ASN A 22 1.06 19.23 2.31
C ASN A 22 2.21 18.81 1.39
N GLU A 23 3.14 19.72 1.13
CA GLU A 23 4.23 19.51 0.17
C GLU A 23 5.13 18.33 0.55
N LYS A 24 5.57 18.24 1.80
CA LYS A 24 6.38 17.10 2.27
C LYS A 24 5.64 15.77 2.10
N ARG A 25 4.33 15.75 2.35
CA ARG A 25 3.52 14.55 2.15
C ARG A 25 3.34 14.21 0.68
N ARG A 26 3.20 15.21 -0.18
CA ARG A 26 3.17 15.05 -1.63
C ARG A 26 4.47 14.41 -2.13
N ASP A 27 5.60 14.92 -1.67
CA ASP A 27 6.93 14.42 -2.06
C ASP A 27 7.16 13.00 -1.56
N ASP A 28 6.88 12.74 -0.28
CA ASP A 28 7.00 11.39 0.29
C ASP A 28 6.04 10.41 -0.42
N CYS A 29 4.81 10.83 -0.75
CA CYS A 29 3.84 10.02 -1.49
C CYS A 29 4.36 9.71 -2.90
N ARG A 30 4.86 10.71 -3.62
CA ARG A 30 5.45 10.55 -4.95
C ARG A 30 6.62 9.57 -4.93
N ALA A 31 7.49 9.67 -3.92
CA ALA A 31 8.62 8.76 -3.74
C ALA A 31 8.17 7.32 -3.46
N VAL A 32 7.18 7.11 -2.59
CA VAL A 32 6.64 5.77 -2.30
C VAL A 32 5.94 5.17 -3.52
N VAL A 33 5.17 5.97 -4.27
CA VAL A 33 4.50 5.53 -5.49
C VAL A 33 5.52 5.09 -6.54
N ALA A 34 6.58 5.88 -6.76
CA ALA A 34 7.65 5.49 -7.67
C ALA A 34 8.37 4.22 -7.21
N MET A 35 8.66 4.09 -5.91
CA MET A 35 9.25 2.89 -5.33
C MET A 35 8.36 1.66 -5.51
N MET A 36 7.05 1.78 -5.29
CA MET A 36 6.12 0.68 -5.47
C MET A 36 6.01 0.26 -6.94
N ALA A 37 5.95 1.22 -7.86
CA ALA A 37 5.95 0.93 -9.30
C ALA A 37 7.20 0.16 -9.73
N ASP A 38 8.38 0.59 -9.27
CA ASP A 38 9.66 -0.07 -9.55
C ASP A 38 9.72 -1.49 -8.96
N VAL A 39 9.29 -1.65 -7.70
CA VAL A 39 9.34 -2.95 -7.00
C VAL A 39 8.33 -3.96 -7.55
N THR A 40 7.13 -3.50 -7.93
CA THR A 40 6.04 -4.38 -8.39
C THR A 40 6.04 -4.60 -9.89
N GLY A 41 6.60 -3.67 -10.68
CA GLY A 41 6.47 -3.65 -12.13
C GLY A 41 5.07 -3.28 -12.63
N GLU A 42 4.15 -2.93 -11.72
CA GLU A 42 2.76 -2.61 -12.05
C GLU A 42 2.55 -1.09 -12.14
N PRO A 43 1.65 -0.63 -13.04
CA PRO A 43 1.27 0.78 -13.07
C PRO A 43 0.44 1.12 -11.82
N PRO A 44 0.63 2.33 -11.24
CA PRO A 44 -0.23 2.79 -10.17
C PRO A 44 -1.65 3.02 -10.68
N ALA A 45 -2.65 2.69 -9.87
CA ALA A 45 -4.05 3.01 -10.14
C ALA A 45 -4.73 3.61 -8.91
N MET A 46 -5.72 4.46 -9.12
CA MET A 46 -6.52 4.99 -8.03
C MET A 46 -7.56 3.96 -7.56
N TRP A 47 -7.71 3.84 -6.24
CA TRP A 47 -8.66 2.97 -5.56
C TRP A 47 -9.50 3.80 -4.60
N GLY A 48 -10.78 3.99 -4.93
CA GLY A 48 -11.64 4.98 -4.28
C GLY A 48 -11.04 6.39 -4.37
N ASP A 49 -11.26 7.20 -3.34
CA ASP A 49 -10.93 8.64 -3.40
C ASP A 49 -9.54 8.99 -2.87
N SER A 50 -8.78 8.03 -2.34
CA SER A 50 -7.62 8.35 -1.49
C SER A 50 -6.56 7.27 -1.35
N VAL A 51 -6.62 6.24 -2.19
CA VAL A 51 -5.64 5.15 -2.18
C VAL A 51 -5.07 4.97 -3.57
N ILE A 52 -3.75 4.84 -3.65
CA ILE A 52 -3.03 4.48 -4.87
C ILE A 52 -2.59 3.03 -4.70
N GLY A 53 -3.11 2.14 -5.54
CA GLY A 53 -2.87 0.71 -5.47
C GLY A 53 -2.06 0.20 -6.66
N PHE A 54 -1.41 -0.94 -6.45
CA PHE A 54 -0.56 -1.64 -7.41
C PHE A 54 -0.95 -3.11 -7.48
N GLY A 55 -1.11 -3.61 -8.70
CA GLY A 55 -1.72 -4.90 -8.99
C GLY A 55 -3.15 -5.01 -8.45
N SER A 56 -3.80 -6.12 -8.78
CA SER A 56 -5.11 -6.46 -8.25
C SER A 56 -5.26 -7.96 -8.09
N PHE A 57 -5.94 -8.40 -7.04
CA PHE A 57 -6.30 -9.78 -6.83
C PHE A 57 -7.78 -9.88 -6.45
N HIS A 58 -8.40 -11.00 -6.84
CA HIS A 58 -9.76 -11.31 -6.45
C HIS A 58 -9.72 -12.20 -5.21
N TYR A 59 -10.23 -11.72 -4.08
CA TYR A 59 -10.32 -12.51 -2.86
C TYR A 59 -11.71 -13.14 -2.75
N LYS A 60 -11.77 -14.35 -2.19
CA LYS A 60 -13.01 -15.05 -1.88
C LYS A 60 -12.94 -15.61 -0.46
N TYR A 61 -13.83 -15.15 0.40
CA TYR A 61 -13.99 -15.70 1.75
C TYR A 61 -14.79 -17.01 1.71
N PRO A 62 -14.56 -17.93 2.67
CA PRO A 62 -15.36 -19.15 2.83
C PRO A 62 -16.86 -18.87 3.01
N THR A 63 -17.21 -17.68 3.53
CA THR A 63 -18.59 -17.23 3.71
C THR A 63 -19.27 -16.79 2.40
N GLY A 64 -18.59 -16.91 1.25
CA GLY A 64 -19.10 -16.53 -0.08
C GLY A 64 -18.92 -15.06 -0.43
N ARG A 65 -18.37 -14.23 0.48
CA ARG A 65 -18.05 -12.84 0.19
C ARG A 65 -16.78 -12.77 -0.66
N GLU A 66 -16.88 -12.19 -1.85
CA GLU A 66 -15.74 -11.98 -2.74
C GLU A 66 -15.64 -10.53 -3.19
N GLY A 67 -14.49 -10.16 -3.76
CA GLY A 67 -14.24 -8.82 -4.25
C GLY A 67 -12.82 -8.64 -4.74
N ASP A 68 -12.59 -7.54 -5.44
CA ASP A 68 -11.28 -7.16 -5.93
C ASP A 68 -10.59 -6.23 -4.94
N TRP A 69 -9.30 -6.44 -4.76
CA TRP A 69 -8.47 -5.60 -3.92
C TRP A 69 -7.10 -5.40 -4.57
N MET A 70 -6.42 -4.32 -4.19
CA MET A 70 -5.05 -4.07 -4.63
C MET A 70 -4.06 -4.98 -3.88
N ALA A 71 -3.01 -5.45 -4.56
CA ALA A 71 -2.03 -6.33 -3.93
C ALA A 71 -1.13 -5.58 -2.95
N THR A 72 -0.81 -4.32 -3.26
CA THR A 72 -0.16 -3.36 -2.35
C THR A 72 -0.63 -1.96 -2.71
N GLY A 73 -0.38 -0.99 -1.83
CA GLY A 73 -0.73 0.41 -2.13
C GLY A 73 -0.34 1.39 -1.04
N VAL A 74 -0.55 2.67 -1.31
CA VAL A 74 -0.29 3.77 -0.39
C VAL A 74 -1.47 4.74 -0.32
N ALA A 75 -1.78 5.22 0.87
CA ALA A 75 -2.72 6.30 1.11
C ALA A 75 -2.05 7.45 1.90
N PRO A 76 -1.95 8.66 1.31
CA PRO A 76 -1.46 9.83 2.01
C PRO A 76 -2.55 10.40 2.93
N ARG A 77 -2.66 9.86 4.15
CA ARG A 77 -3.62 10.35 5.16
C ARG A 77 -3.11 11.64 5.80
N LYS A 78 -3.99 12.40 6.45
CA LYS A 78 -3.63 13.68 7.11
C LYS A 78 -2.44 13.56 8.07
N GLN A 79 -2.31 12.43 8.79
CA GLN A 79 -1.28 12.25 9.82
C GLN A 79 -0.11 11.36 9.38
N SER A 80 -0.33 10.37 8.52
CA SER A 80 0.67 9.37 8.14
C SER A 80 0.47 8.86 6.71
N LEU A 81 1.56 8.44 6.06
CA LEU A 81 1.51 7.58 4.90
C LEU A 81 1.11 6.19 5.38
N THR A 82 0.00 5.69 4.83
CA THR A 82 -0.46 4.32 5.11
C THR A 82 -0.05 3.45 3.94
N VAL A 83 0.92 2.56 4.15
CA VAL A 83 1.33 1.54 3.20
C VAL A 83 0.58 0.25 3.50
N TYR A 84 0.00 -0.35 2.47
CA TYR A 84 -0.84 -1.53 2.57
C TYR A 84 -0.04 -2.77 2.12
N LEU A 85 0.27 -3.67 3.04
CA LEU A 85 0.99 -4.93 2.80
C LEU A 85 0.09 -6.12 3.13
N MET A 86 -0.59 -6.70 2.14
CA MET A 86 -1.71 -7.64 2.35
C MET A 86 -1.32 -9.00 2.95
N THR A 87 -0.02 -9.28 3.04
CA THR A 87 0.53 -10.44 3.75
C THR A 87 0.65 -10.26 5.26
N GLY A 88 0.39 -9.05 5.76
CA GLY A 88 0.66 -8.67 7.15
C GLY A 88 2.16 -8.66 7.47
N PHE A 89 2.49 -8.59 8.77
CA PHE A 89 3.87 -8.34 9.23
C PHE A 89 4.52 -9.52 9.96
N HIS A 90 3.77 -10.58 10.27
CA HIS A 90 4.26 -11.70 11.09
C HIS A 90 5.50 -12.39 10.49
N ARG A 91 5.59 -12.42 9.16
CA ARG A 91 6.70 -13.05 8.42
C ARG A 91 7.90 -12.12 8.25
N HIS A 92 7.79 -10.89 8.73
CA HIS A 92 8.74 -9.82 8.49
C HIS A 92 9.35 -9.27 9.77
N ALA A 93 9.26 -9.98 10.90
CA ALA A 93 9.73 -9.47 12.20
C ALA A 93 11.13 -8.84 12.14
N GLU A 94 12.11 -9.51 11.52
CA GLU A 94 13.48 -8.99 11.39
C GLU A 94 13.60 -7.74 10.51
N LEU A 95 12.81 -7.65 9.43
CA LEU A 95 12.78 -6.46 8.57
C LEU A 95 12.09 -5.31 9.32
N MET A 96 11.02 -5.62 10.05
CA MET A 96 10.28 -4.65 10.85
C MET A 96 11.14 -4.07 11.97
N GLU A 97 12.07 -4.81 12.57
CA GLU A 97 13.03 -4.28 13.53
C GLU A 97 14.02 -3.27 12.90
N LYS A 98 14.39 -3.50 11.63
CA LYS A 98 15.34 -2.66 10.88
C LYS A 98 14.69 -1.47 10.19
N LEU A 99 13.36 -1.47 10.07
CA LEU A 99 12.63 -0.49 9.27
C LEU A 99 12.73 0.93 9.83
N GLY A 100 12.90 1.12 11.14
CA GLY A 100 12.92 2.44 11.77
C GLY A 100 11.62 2.75 12.51
N ARG A 101 11.07 3.96 12.34
CA ARG A 101 9.93 4.44 13.14
C ARG A 101 8.60 4.35 12.39
N TYR A 102 7.77 3.42 12.83
CA TYR A 102 6.44 3.18 12.26
C TYR A 102 5.44 2.74 13.33
N THR A 103 4.17 2.67 12.95
CA THR A 103 3.16 1.89 13.67
C THR A 103 2.44 0.96 12.70
N THR A 104 1.83 -0.12 13.18
CA THR A 104 1.15 -1.11 12.34
C THR A 104 -0.30 -1.35 12.76
N GLY A 105 -1.16 -1.61 11.77
CA GLY A 105 -2.41 -2.33 11.94
C GLY A 105 -2.24 -3.80 11.56
N LYS A 106 -3.31 -4.45 11.09
CA LYS A 106 -3.25 -5.83 10.59
C LYS A 106 -2.34 -5.97 9.36
N SER A 107 -2.59 -5.14 8.36
CA SER A 107 -1.87 -5.12 7.07
C SER A 107 -1.57 -3.69 6.60
N CYS A 108 -1.65 -2.74 7.53
CA CYS A 108 -1.41 -1.33 7.29
C CYS A 108 -0.17 -0.91 8.05
N LEU A 109 0.79 -0.31 7.37
CA LEU A 109 2.01 0.25 7.91
C LEU A 109 1.86 1.78 7.89
N TYR A 110 1.92 2.41 9.05
CA TYR A 110 1.77 3.85 9.19
C TYR A 110 3.15 4.49 9.41
N ILE A 111 3.53 5.35 8.48
CA ILE A 111 4.81 6.05 8.47
C ILE A 111 4.51 7.55 8.54
N LYS A 112 5.07 8.27 9.50
CA LYS A 112 4.83 9.72 9.62
C LYS A 112 5.54 10.49 8.50
N ARG A 113 6.80 10.16 8.25
CA ARG A 113 7.67 10.74 7.24
C ARG A 113 8.50 9.64 6.61
N LEU A 114 8.71 9.69 5.29
CA LEU A 114 9.48 8.64 4.61
C LEU A 114 10.92 8.54 5.14
N GLU A 115 11.51 9.65 5.59
CA GLU A 115 12.86 9.71 6.20
C GLU A 115 12.96 9.01 7.57
N ASP A 116 11.83 8.70 8.21
CA ASP A 116 11.82 7.98 9.48
C ASP A 116 12.01 6.46 9.28
N VAL A 117 12.03 5.98 8.03
CA VAL A 117 12.16 4.57 7.69
C VAL A 117 13.28 4.31 6.68
N ASP A 118 13.84 3.11 6.77
CA ASP A 118 14.82 2.63 5.80
C ASP A 118 14.13 2.25 4.48
N ALA A 119 14.53 2.93 3.40
CA ALA A 119 13.93 2.77 2.09
C ALA A 119 14.17 1.37 1.49
N ASP A 120 15.31 0.74 1.77
CA ASP A 120 15.64 -0.58 1.24
C ASP A 120 14.90 -1.68 1.99
N VAL A 121 14.73 -1.51 3.31
CA VAL A 121 13.86 -2.38 4.11
C VAL A 121 12.41 -2.25 3.64
N LEU A 122 11.92 -1.03 3.41
CA LEU A 122 10.56 -0.79 2.89
C LEU A 122 10.36 -1.45 1.51
N ARG A 123 11.34 -1.33 0.60
CA ARG A 123 11.33 -2.02 -0.70
C ARG A 123 11.23 -3.53 -0.53
N ALA A 124 12.03 -4.12 0.38
CA ALA A 124 12.02 -5.55 0.62
C ALA A 124 10.66 -6.04 1.14
N LEU A 125 10.04 -5.28 2.06
CA LEU A 125 8.71 -5.56 2.57
C LEU A 125 7.64 -5.53 1.47
N ILE A 126 7.64 -4.47 0.64
CA ILE A 126 6.70 -4.33 -0.47
C ILE A 126 6.87 -5.48 -1.47
N ARG A 127 8.12 -5.82 -1.81
CA ARG A 127 8.45 -6.89 -2.77
C ARG A 127 7.93 -8.24 -2.34
N ASP A 128 8.27 -8.66 -1.11
CA ASP A 128 7.85 -9.98 -0.61
C ASP A 128 6.33 -10.02 -0.43
N SER A 129 5.72 -8.95 0.08
CA SER A 129 4.26 -8.86 0.22
C SER A 129 3.56 -9.02 -1.13
N PHE A 130 3.97 -8.24 -2.13
CA PHE A 130 3.39 -8.30 -3.47
C PHE A 130 3.57 -9.68 -4.11
N ALA A 131 4.78 -10.23 -4.09
CA ALA A 131 5.08 -11.53 -4.69
C ALA A 131 4.25 -12.69 -4.12
N ARG A 132 3.90 -12.62 -2.83
CA ARG A 132 3.04 -13.59 -2.15
C ARG A 132 1.57 -13.41 -2.52
N VAL A 133 1.09 -12.17 -2.55
CA VAL A 133 -0.30 -11.89 -2.96
C VAL A 133 -0.53 -12.37 -4.39
N SER A 134 0.45 -12.18 -5.29
CA SER A 134 0.41 -12.71 -6.65
C SER A 134 0.34 -14.25 -6.72
N LYS A 135 0.74 -14.95 -5.65
CA LYS A 135 0.61 -16.41 -5.50
C LYS A 135 -0.67 -16.84 -4.79
N GLY A 136 -1.56 -15.90 -4.45
CA GLY A 136 -2.76 -16.16 -3.65
C GLY A 136 -2.49 -16.30 -2.15
N GLU A 137 -1.28 -16.00 -1.68
CA GLU A 137 -0.94 -15.96 -0.26
C GLU A 137 -1.32 -14.58 0.31
N TYR A 138 -2.60 -14.40 0.62
CA TYR A 138 -3.14 -13.23 1.31
C TYR A 138 -3.81 -13.67 2.63
N GLY A 139 -3.76 -12.85 3.68
CA GLY A 139 -4.30 -13.26 4.98
C GLY A 139 -4.53 -12.13 5.97
N TRP A 140 -5.74 -12.08 6.53
CA TRP A 140 -6.26 -11.12 7.52
C TRP A 140 -6.91 -11.83 8.72
#